data_AF-A0A3B0ZFL3-F1
#
_entry.id   AF-A0A3B0ZFL3-F1
#
_cell.length_a   1.000
_cell.length_b   1.000
_cell.length_c   1.000
_cell.angle_alpha   90.00
_cell.angle_beta   90.00
_cell.angle_gamma   90.00
#
_symmetry.space_group_name_H-M   'P 1'
#
loop_
_entity.id
_entity.type
_entity.pdbx_description
1 polymer ?
#
loop_
_entity_poly.entity_id
_entity_poly.type
_entity_poly.pdbx_seq_one_letter_code
_entity_poly.pdbx_strand_id
1 'polypeptide(L)'
;MLYRCILLFVVLCSALNGCTVAEHHLDKESDRAVQIAYQHIKQHTSQFADIEPENNLLLKNYKKDQLGFQHLRFQQISQQIPVWPQELIVHINRENQVYRVDGELFKVPQFTLPPKLTPQDAMLKAINNMDGQWTAKNSELYIYQHKQASATLAYRVEINQSLFRQFIFINANSGVVITRIEGSPSKRLFDE
;
A
#
# COMPACT_ATOMS: atom_id res chain seq x y z
N MET A 1 -24.75 -20.34 4.35
CA MET A 1 -23.44 -19.84 3.87
C MET A 1 -23.03 -18.68 4.75
N LEU A 2 -22.15 -18.92 5.73
CA LEU A 2 -21.64 -17.87 6.62
C LEU A 2 -20.58 -17.05 5.88
N TYR A 3 -20.79 -15.73 5.79
CA TYR A 3 -19.75 -14.78 5.37
C TYR A 3 -18.69 -14.72 6.48
N ARG A 4 -17.45 -15.13 6.16
CA ARG A 4 -16.29 -14.92 7.04
C ARG A 4 -15.92 -13.44 6.99
N CYS A 5 -15.98 -12.75 8.12
CA CYS A 5 -15.29 -11.47 8.32
C CYS A 5 -13.80 -11.67 8.02
N ILE A 6 -13.26 -10.91 7.06
CA ILE A 6 -11.83 -10.87 6.78
C ILE A 6 -11.19 -10.02 7.87
N LEU A 7 -10.65 -10.66 8.91
CA LEU A 7 -9.80 -10.00 9.90
C LEU A 7 -8.40 -9.83 9.30
N LEU A 8 -7.96 -8.59 9.09
CA LEU A 8 -6.58 -8.31 8.73
C LEU A 8 -5.77 -8.01 10.00
N PHE A 9 -4.88 -8.91 10.38
CA PHE A 9 -4.06 -8.78 11.58
C PHE A 9 -2.80 -7.95 11.26
N VAL A 10 -2.69 -6.75 11.84
CA VAL A 10 -1.42 -6.04 11.95
C VAL A 10 -0.85 -6.31 13.34
N VAL A 11 0.21 -7.10 13.42
CA VAL A 11 0.91 -7.37 14.69
C VAL A 11 1.90 -6.25 14.96
N LEU A 12 1.54 -5.31 15.84
CA LEU A 12 2.47 -4.36 16.44
C LEU A 12 3.02 -4.97 17.73
N CYS A 13 4.30 -5.32 17.71
CA CYS A 13 4.99 -5.86 18.89
C CYS A 13 5.72 -4.72 19.60
N SER A 14 5.18 -4.21 20.71
CA SER A 14 5.93 -3.43 21.68
C SER A 14 6.27 -4.34 22.86
N ALA A 15 7.57 -4.52 23.11
CA ALA A 15 8.05 -5.20 24.30
C ALA A 15 7.62 -4.39 25.54
N LEU A 16 7.03 -5.07 26.52
CA LEU A 16 6.48 -4.59 27.78
C LEU A 16 4.97 -4.25 27.70
N ASN A 17 4.17 -5.18 28.23
CA ASN A 17 2.73 -5.15 28.46
C ASN A 17 1.83 -5.46 27.26
N GLY A 18 1.27 -6.69 27.26
CA GLY A 18 0.04 -7.07 26.57
C GLY A 18 -0.01 -6.79 25.07
N CYS A 19 0.16 -7.83 24.26
CA CYS A 19 -0.15 -7.80 22.83
C CYS A 19 -1.65 -7.49 22.65
N THR A 20 -1.99 -6.21 22.50
CA THR A 20 -3.34 -5.78 22.17
C THR A 20 -3.43 -5.84 20.66
N VAL A 21 -4.11 -6.86 20.15
CA VAL A 21 -4.54 -6.90 18.75
C VAL A 21 -5.51 -5.73 18.59
N ALA A 22 -5.08 -4.64 17.97
CA ALA A 22 -5.99 -3.60 17.54
C ALA A 22 -6.77 -4.15 16.34
N GLU A 23 -7.92 -4.77 16.61
CA GLU A 23 -8.90 -5.07 15.57
C GLU A 23 -9.38 -3.74 14.99
N HIS A 24 -8.98 -3.42 13.77
CA HIS A 24 -9.63 -2.36 13.00
C HIS A 24 -10.98 -2.89 12.53
N HIS A 25 -11.96 -2.95 13.43
CA HIS A 25 -13.33 -3.32 13.09
C HIS A 25 -13.89 -2.23 12.18
N LEU A 26 -13.98 -2.54 10.89
CA LEU A 26 -14.74 -1.74 9.95
C LEU A 26 -16.19 -1.68 10.46
N ASP A 27 -16.81 -0.51 10.40
CA ASP A 27 -18.24 -0.44 10.70
C ASP A 27 -19.02 -1.23 9.64
N LYS A 28 -20.26 -1.63 9.98
CA LYS A 28 -21.10 -2.43 9.09
C LYS A 28 -21.32 -1.79 7.71
N GLU A 29 -21.22 -0.47 7.63
CA GLU A 29 -21.41 0.26 6.39
C GLU A 29 -20.19 0.10 5.47
N SER A 30 -19.00 0.37 5.99
CA SER A 30 -17.74 0.17 5.28
C SER A 30 -17.52 -1.28 4.87
N ASP A 31 -17.90 -2.27 5.70
CA ASP A 31 -17.90 -3.68 5.32
C ASP A 31 -18.77 -3.95 4.08
N ARG A 32 -20.00 -3.41 4.06
CA ARG A 32 -20.91 -3.54 2.92
C ARG A 32 -20.33 -2.87 1.67
N ALA A 33 -19.73 -1.69 1.82
CA ALA A 33 -19.10 -0.94 0.74
C ALA A 33 -17.93 -1.72 0.12
N VAL A 34 -17.10 -2.36 0.96
CA VAL A 34 -16.01 -3.25 0.51
C VAL A 34 -16.56 -4.43 -0.29
N GLN A 35 -17.65 -5.06 0.18
CA GLN A 35 -18.26 -6.16 -0.57
C GLN A 35 -18.77 -5.71 -1.94
N ILE A 36 -19.41 -4.54 -2.03
CA ILE A 36 -19.85 -3.98 -3.32
C ILE A 36 -18.64 -3.76 -4.26
N ALA A 37 -17.56 -3.15 -3.74
CA ALA A 37 -16.34 -2.92 -4.50
C ALA A 37 -15.72 -4.23 -5.01
N TYR A 38 -15.58 -5.24 -4.14
CA TYR A 38 -15.00 -6.53 -4.51
C TYR A 38 -15.84 -7.28 -5.54
N GLN A 39 -17.17 -7.25 -5.42
CA GLN A 39 -18.04 -7.84 -6.42
C GLN A 39 -17.90 -7.16 -7.78
N HIS A 40 -17.83 -5.83 -7.81
CA HIS A 40 -17.61 -5.08 -9.05
C HIS A 40 -16.29 -5.47 -9.72
N ILE A 41 -15.20 -5.56 -8.94
CA ILE A 41 -13.88 -5.94 -9.47
C ILE A 41 -13.91 -7.37 -10.04
N LYS A 42 -14.50 -8.33 -9.32
CA LYS A 42 -14.63 -9.72 -9.79
C LYS A 42 -15.44 -9.85 -11.08
N GLN A 43 -16.48 -9.03 -11.25
CA GLN A 43 -17.30 -9.02 -12.47
C GLN A 43 -16.55 -8.45 -13.68
N HIS A 44 -15.48 -7.67 -13.46
CA HIS A 44 -14.72 -6.99 -14.50
C HIS A 44 -13.22 -7.34 -14.43
N THR A 45 -12.90 -8.58 -14.06
CA THR A 45 -11.54 -9.00 -13.67
C THR A 45 -10.45 -8.69 -14.71
N SER A 46 -10.77 -8.77 -16.00
CA SER A 46 -9.83 -8.44 -17.09
C SER A 46 -9.39 -6.98 -17.14
N GLN A 47 -10.22 -6.06 -16.62
CA GLN A 47 -9.87 -4.63 -16.46
C GLN A 47 -8.99 -4.39 -15.23
N PHE A 48 -8.95 -5.36 -14.31
CA PHE A 48 -8.28 -5.28 -13.02
C PHE A 48 -7.17 -6.32 -12.87
N ALA A 49 -6.47 -6.63 -13.96
CA ALA A 49 -5.31 -7.52 -14.00
C ALA A 49 -5.55 -8.95 -13.49
N ASP A 50 -6.79 -9.44 -13.59
CA ASP A 50 -7.21 -10.78 -13.21
C ASP A 50 -6.89 -11.14 -11.74
N ILE A 51 -6.97 -10.17 -10.83
CA ILE A 51 -6.67 -10.37 -9.41
C ILE A 51 -7.86 -10.92 -8.61
N GLU A 52 -7.57 -11.47 -7.43
CA GLU A 52 -8.59 -11.78 -6.41
C GLU A 52 -8.60 -10.64 -5.38
N PRO A 53 -9.61 -9.74 -5.40
CA PRO A 53 -9.55 -8.53 -4.59
C PRO A 53 -9.46 -8.80 -3.09
N GLU A 54 -10.04 -9.90 -2.59
CA GLU A 54 -9.95 -10.32 -1.19
C GLU A 54 -8.51 -10.60 -0.73
N ASN A 55 -7.65 -11.06 -1.65
CA ASN A 55 -6.27 -11.43 -1.39
C ASN A 55 -5.27 -10.35 -1.83
N ASN A 56 -5.69 -9.47 -2.74
CA ASN A 56 -4.81 -8.53 -3.43
C ASN A 56 -5.11 -7.05 -3.12
N LEU A 57 -6.19 -6.74 -2.41
CA LEU A 57 -6.52 -5.37 -2.02
C LEU A 57 -6.70 -5.26 -0.51
N LEU A 58 -6.07 -4.24 0.06
CA LEU A 58 -6.23 -3.86 1.45
C LEU A 58 -6.91 -2.49 1.54
N LEU A 59 -8.06 -2.40 2.22
CA LEU A 59 -8.72 -1.12 2.47
C LEU A 59 -7.81 -0.22 3.33
N LYS A 60 -7.45 0.95 2.80
CA LYS A 60 -6.65 1.98 3.47
C LYS A 60 -7.51 3.07 4.08
N ASN A 61 -8.59 3.43 3.41
CA ASN A 61 -9.49 4.48 3.84
C ASN A 61 -10.91 4.25 3.32
N TYR A 62 -11.89 4.61 4.12
CA TYR A 62 -13.29 4.70 3.76
C TYR A 62 -13.80 6.08 4.17
N LYS A 63 -14.40 6.80 3.22
CA LYS A 63 -15.03 8.10 3.46
C LYS A 63 -16.41 8.09 2.85
N LYS A 64 -17.42 8.52 3.61
CA LYS A 64 -18.74 8.84 3.10
C LYS A 64 -18.93 10.35 3.13
N ASP A 65 -19.37 10.94 2.02
CA ASP A 65 -19.63 12.37 1.94
C ASP A 65 -21.05 12.73 2.40
N GLN A 66 -21.34 14.03 2.42
CA GLN A 66 -22.65 14.56 2.84
C GLN A 66 -23.79 14.21 1.87
N LEU A 67 -23.47 13.87 0.62
CA LEU A 67 -24.44 13.46 -0.41
C LEU A 67 -24.71 11.94 -0.37
N GLY A 68 -23.99 11.21 0.49
CA GLY A 68 -24.12 9.77 0.68
C GLY A 68 -23.25 8.94 -0.26
N PHE A 69 -22.33 9.57 -1.00
CA PHE A 69 -21.35 8.87 -1.83
C PHE A 69 -20.26 8.30 -0.95
N GLN A 70 -19.77 7.12 -1.31
CA GLN A 70 -18.76 6.39 -0.58
C GLN A 70 -17.50 6.27 -1.43
N HIS A 71 -16.35 6.50 -0.80
CA HIS A 71 -15.04 6.51 -1.42
C HIS A 71 -14.15 5.53 -0.67
N LEU A 72 -13.74 4.47 -1.35
CA LEU A 72 -12.89 3.43 -0.80
C LEU A 72 -11.52 3.53 -1.45
N ARG A 73 -10.48 3.78 -0.67
CA ARG A 73 -9.09 3.71 -1.14
C ARG A 73 -8.50 2.38 -0.73
N PHE A 74 -8.04 1.59 -1.69
CA PHE A 74 -7.37 0.32 -1.50
C PHE A 74 -5.89 0.44 -1.87
N GLN A 75 -5.04 -0.22 -1.09
CA GLN A 75 -3.65 -0.49 -1.45
C GLN A 75 -3.57 -1.87 -2.09
N GLN A 76 -2.96 -1.96 -3.28
CA GLN A 76 -2.68 -3.27 -3.86
C GLN A 76 -1.60 -3.99 -3.04
N ILE A 77 -1.80 -5.28 -2.77
CA ILE A 77 -0.85 -6.15 -2.07
C ILE A 77 -0.61 -7.46 -2.83
N SER A 78 0.58 -8.02 -2.67
CA SER A 78 0.90 -9.40 -3.07
C SER A 78 1.83 -10.02 -2.03
N GLN A 79 1.58 -11.26 -1.62
CA GLN A 79 2.30 -11.92 -0.51
C GLN A 79 2.34 -11.07 0.78
N GLN A 80 1.26 -10.35 1.07
CA GLN A 80 1.16 -9.39 2.19
C GLN A 80 2.14 -8.19 2.10
N ILE A 81 2.76 -7.97 0.95
CA ILE A 81 3.66 -6.83 0.68
C ILE A 81 2.92 -5.81 -0.18
N PRO A 82 2.93 -4.51 0.19
CA PRO A 82 2.31 -3.47 -0.62
C PRO A 82 3.01 -3.28 -1.97
N VAL A 83 2.22 -3.12 -3.03
CA VAL A 83 2.71 -2.80 -4.37
C VAL A 83 2.74 -1.29 -4.53
N TRP A 84 3.92 -0.71 -4.72
CA TRP A 84 4.07 0.73 -4.93
C TRP A 84 4.15 1.07 -6.42
N PRO A 85 3.50 2.15 -6.90
CA PRO A 85 2.64 3.10 -6.18
C PRO A 85 1.14 2.74 -6.21
N GLN A 86 0.81 1.45 -6.32
CA GLN A 86 -0.50 1.01 -6.82
C GLN A 86 -1.60 1.08 -5.76
N GLU A 87 -2.51 2.04 -5.96
CA GLU A 87 -3.74 2.21 -5.21
C GLU A 87 -4.93 2.19 -6.16
N LEU A 88 -6.07 1.71 -5.65
CA LEU A 88 -7.34 1.70 -6.36
C LEU A 88 -8.36 2.49 -5.54
N ILE A 89 -9.06 3.44 -6.16
CA ILE A 89 -10.13 4.20 -5.52
C ILE A 89 -11.46 3.80 -6.16
N VAL A 90 -12.36 3.23 -5.35
CA VAL A 90 -13.69 2.85 -5.80
C VAL A 90 -14.71 3.87 -5.29
N HIS A 91 -15.49 4.43 -6.21
CA HIS A 91 -16.53 5.40 -5.90
C HIS A 91 -17.90 4.75 -6.06
N ILE A 92 -18.69 4.81 -4.98
CA ILE A 92 -20.04 4.24 -4.90
C ILE A 92 -21.03 5.37 -4.66
N ASN A 93 -22.12 5.42 -5.42
CA ASN A 93 -23.19 6.39 -5.22
C ASN A 93 -24.09 6.01 -4.02
N ARG A 94 -25.04 6.88 -3.67
CA ARG A 94 -26.00 6.64 -2.57
C ARG A 94 -26.93 5.46 -2.82
N GLU A 95 -27.12 5.04 -4.08
CA GLU A 95 -27.86 3.85 -4.50
C GLU A 95 -27.04 2.55 -4.40
N ASN A 96 -25.82 2.59 -3.84
CA ASN A 96 -24.89 1.46 -3.71
C ASN A 96 -24.38 0.90 -5.05
N GLN A 97 -24.22 1.76 -6.06
CA GLN A 97 -23.68 1.39 -7.37
C GLN A 97 -22.28 1.97 -7.55
N VAL A 98 -21.34 1.14 -8.00
CA VAL A 98 -20.02 1.61 -8.44
C VAL A 98 -20.20 2.40 -9.74
N TYR A 99 -19.85 3.68 -9.73
CA TYR A 99 -19.97 4.55 -10.90
C TYR A 99 -18.61 4.99 -11.45
N ARG A 100 -17.54 4.83 -10.67
CA ARG A 100 -16.18 5.18 -11.06
C ARG A 100 -15.16 4.36 -10.27
N VAL A 101 -14.11 3.95 -10.95
CA VAL A 101 -12.92 3.35 -10.35
C VAL A 101 -11.70 4.08 -10.91
N ASP A 102 -10.87 4.64 -10.02
CA ASP A 102 -9.62 5.30 -10.37
C ASP A 102 -8.43 4.44 -9.93
N GLY A 103 -7.34 4.51 -10.70
CA GLY A 103 -6.11 3.74 -10.44
C GLY A 103 -5.94 2.57 -11.40
N GLU A 104 -4.79 1.92 -11.31
CA GLU A 104 -4.42 0.77 -12.13
C GLU A 104 -3.87 -0.32 -11.23
N LEU A 105 -4.15 -1.57 -11.58
CA LEU A 105 -3.66 -2.74 -10.87
C LEU A 105 -2.74 -3.53 -11.79
N PHE A 106 -1.71 -4.12 -11.22
CA PHE A 106 -0.74 -4.90 -11.98
C PHE A 106 -0.76 -6.36 -11.56
N LYS A 107 -0.62 -7.26 -12.53
CA LYS A 107 -0.34 -8.65 -12.22
C LYS A 107 1.08 -8.77 -11.67
N VAL A 108 1.19 -9.13 -10.40
CA VAL A 108 2.47 -9.17 -9.69
C VAL A 108 2.96 -10.62 -9.59
N PRO A 109 4.22 -10.93 -9.99
CA PRO A 109 4.78 -12.26 -9.82
C PRO A 109 5.00 -12.59 -8.34
N GLN A 110 5.20 -13.88 -8.06
CA GLN A 110 5.62 -14.32 -6.73
C GLN A 110 7.11 -14.07 -6.54
N PHE A 111 7.50 -13.60 -5.35
CA PHE A 111 8.88 -13.39 -4.94
C PHE A 111 9.30 -14.38 -3.85
N THR A 112 10.60 -14.67 -3.81
CA THR A 112 11.22 -15.41 -2.70
C THR A 112 11.43 -14.47 -1.51
N LEU A 113 11.03 -14.92 -0.32
CA LEU A 113 11.15 -14.19 0.94
C LEU A 113 11.92 -14.99 1.99
N PRO A 114 12.60 -14.34 2.95
CA PRO A 114 12.85 -12.89 3.02
C PRO A 114 13.85 -12.43 1.94
N PRO A 115 13.88 -11.13 1.59
CA PRO A 115 14.91 -10.59 0.70
C PRO A 115 16.31 -10.71 1.32
N LYS A 116 17.37 -10.59 0.50
CA LYS A 116 18.76 -10.73 0.96
C LYS A 116 19.21 -9.61 1.91
N LEU A 117 18.74 -8.39 1.71
CA LEU A 117 19.06 -7.25 2.57
C LEU A 117 18.05 -7.13 3.70
N THR A 118 18.53 -6.66 4.84
CA THR A 118 17.67 -6.21 5.93
C THR A 118 17.19 -4.77 5.71
N PRO A 119 16.15 -4.31 6.41
CA PRO A 119 15.78 -2.89 6.43
C PRO A 119 16.95 -1.98 6.85
N GLN A 120 17.78 -2.43 7.79
CA GLN A 120 18.95 -1.69 8.26
C GLN A 120 20.03 -1.56 7.18
N ASP A 121 20.30 -2.62 6.43
CA ASP A 121 21.24 -2.57 5.30
C ASP A 121 20.77 -1.58 4.24
N ALA A 122 19.46 -1.54 3.96
CA ALA A 122 18.88 -0.59 3.03
C ALA A 122 19.03 0.86 3.53
N MET A 123 18.77 1.12 4.81
CA MET A 123 18.99 2.44 5.41
C MET A 123 20.44 2.92 5.28
N LEU A 124 21.40 2.04 5.58
CA LEU A 124 22.83 2.35 5.42
C LEU A 124 23.21 2.63 3.97
N LYS A 125 22.70 1.81 3.03
CA LYS A 125 22.91 2.04 1.59
C LYS A 125 22.31 3.35 1.11
N ALA A 126 21.14 3.74 1.64
CA ALA A 126 20.47 4.99 1.27
C ALA A 126 21.34 6.20 1.63
N ILE A 127 21.80 6.29 2.88
CA ILE A 127 22.61 7.44 3.34
C ILE A 127 24.00 7.45 2.69
N ASN A 128 24.63 6.30 2.47
CA ASN A 128 25.95 6.22 1.83
C ASN A 128 25.91 6.60 0.33
N ASN A 129 24.72 6.68 -0.27
CA ASN A 129 24.54 7.06 -1.67
C ASN A 129 24.18 8.55 -1.84
N MET A 130 24.20 9.32 -0.75
CA MET A 130 23.84 10.73 -0.71
C MET A 130 25.02 11.58 -0.26
N ASP A 131 25.15 12.77 -0.86
CA ASP A 131 26.09 13.79 -0.38
C ASP A 131 25.48 14.57 0.79
N GLY A 132 26.31 14.89 1.78
CA GLY A 132 25.90 15.66 2.95
C GLY A 132 25.35 14.81 4.11
N GLN A 133 24.87 15.50 5.14
CA GLN A 133 24.45 14.87 6.40
C GLN A 133 22.96 14.46 6.33
N TRP A 134 22.69 13.31 5.72
CA TRP A 134 21.37 12.70 5.68
C TRP A 134 21.17 11.71 6.83
N THR A 135 19.93 11.60 7.30
CA THR A 135 19.54 10.62 8.32
C THR A 135 18.42 9.74 7.79
N ALA A 136 18.59 8.42 7.85
CA ALA A 136 17.51 7.48 7.56
C ALA A 136 16.57 7.39 8.77
N LYS A 137 15.25 7.43 8.51
CA LYS A 137 14.22 7.37 9.56
C LYS A 137 13.49 6.04 9.59
N ASN A 138 13.17 5.48 8.42
CA ASN A 138 12.39 4.27 8.28
C ASN A 138 12.74 3.56 6.97
N SER A 139 12.56 2.24 6.92
CA SER A 139 12.73 1.41 5.74
C SER A 139 11.66 0.33 5.71
N GLU A 140 10.79 0.41 4.71
CA GLU A 140 9.65 -0.50 4.52
C GLU A 140 9.80 -1.31 3.23
N LEU A 141 9.44 -2.58 3.26
CA LEU A 141 9.49 -3.45 2.08
C LEU A 141 8.24 -3.22 1.21
N TYR A 142 8.48 -3.01 -0.08
CA TYR A 142 7.47 -2.89 -1.12
C TYR A 142 7.80 -3.80 -2.30
N ILE A 143 6.79 -4.14 -3.08
CA ILE A 143 6.97 -4.55 -4.47
C ILE A 143 6.91 -3.27 -5.30
N TYR A 144 8.03 -2.90 -5.89
CA TYR A 144 8.12 -1.74 -6.76
C TYR A 144 7.73 -2.13 -8.18
N GLN A 145 6.64 -1.56 -8.69
CA GLN A 145 6.14 -1.73 -10.04
C GLN A 145 5.75 -0.36 -10.60
N HIS A 146 6.58 0.21 -11.47
CA HIS A 146 6.28 1.49 -12.12
C HIS A 146 6.28 1.31 -13.65
N LYS A 147 5.13 1.62 -14.27
CA LYS A 147 4.89 1.45 -15.71
C LYS A 147 5.12 -0.01 -16.15
N GLN A 148 5.76 -0.21 -17.31
CA GLN A 148 6.03 -1.51 -17.93
C GLN A 148 7.32 -2.19 -17.40
N ALA A 149 8.00 -1.62 -16.41
CA ALA A 149 9.19 -2.25 -15.83
C ALA A 149 8.80 -3.55 -15.10
N SER A 150 9.70 -4.54 -15.02
CA SER A 150 9.43 -5.74 -14.25
C SER A 150 9.38 -5.44 -12.74
N ALA A 151 8.40 -6.03 -12.06
CA ALA A 151 8.23 -5.88 -10.62
C ALA A 151 9.49 -6.35 -9.88
N THR A 152 9.88 -5.62 -8.84
CA THR A 152 11.00 -6.01 -7.98
C THR A 152 10.70 -5.76 -6.51
N LEU A 153 11.22 -6.62 -5.62
CA LEU A 153 11.26 -6.30 -4.19
C LEU A 153 12.21 -5.12 -3.96
N ALA A 154 11.75 -4.13 -3.22
CA ALA A 154 12.51 -2.94 -2.91
C ALA A 154 12.18 -2.41 -1.51
N TYR A 155 13.19 -1.91 -0.82
CA TYR A 155 13.00 -1.09 0.37
C TYR A 155 12.74 0.36 -0.04
N ARG A 156 11.65 0.94 0.45
CA ARG A 156 11.43 2.39 0.44
C ARG A 156 12.01 2.97 1.72
N VAL A 157 13.15 3.64 1.61
CA VAL A 157 13.83 4.29 2.71
C VAL A 157 13.45 5.76 2.76
N GLU A 158 12.94 6.20 3.90
CA GLU A 158 12.77 7.62 4.18
C GLU A 158 14.06 8.21 4.75
N ILE A 159 14.58 9.25 4.08
CA ILE A 159 15.75 9.99 4.52
C ILE A 159 15.42 11.48 4.65
N ASN A 160 16.06 12.14 5.62
CA ASN A 160 15.89 13.56 5.90
C ASN A 160 17.22 14.29 5.99
N GLN A 161 17.24 15.54 5.51
CA GLN A 161 18.31 16.50 5.71
C GLN A 161 17.70 17.89 5.95
N SER A 162 17.88 18.44 7.14
CA SER A 162 17.24 19.71 7.54
C SER A 162 15.72 19.68 7.26
N LEU A 163 15.19 20.58 6.41
CA LEU A 163 13.79 20.64 6.00
C LEU A 163 13.44 19.73 4.82
N PHE A 164 14.41 19.05 4.23
CA PHE A 164 14.21 18.20 3.06
C PHE A 164 13.95 16.75 3.49
N ARG A 165 12.95 16.15 2.84
CA ARG A 165 12.58 14.73 2.98
C ARG A 165 12.68 14.09 1.60
N GLN A 166 13.22 12.89 1.53
CA GLN A 166 13.25 12.09 0.30
C GLN A 166 12.93 10.63 0.60
N PHE A 167 12.42 9.95 -0.43
CA PHE A 167 12.24 8.51 -0.44
C PHE A 167 13.18 7.89 -1.46
N ILE A 168 14.03 6.97 -1.01
CA ILE A 168 14.92 6.20 -1.88
C ILE A 168 14.40 4.79 -1.97
N PHE A 169 14.22 4.28 -3.19
CA PHE A 169 13.89 2.89 -3.43
C PHE A 169 15.16 2.10 -3.72
N ILE A 170 15.42 1.07 -2.94
CA ILE A 170 16.62 0.22 -3.04
C ILE A 170 16.18 -1.20 -3.30
N ASN A 171 16.70 -1.84 -4.34
CA ASN A 171 16.43 -3.25 -4.62
C ASN A 171 16.78 -4.11 -3.40
N ALA A 172 15.82 -4.86 -2.88
CA ALA A 172 15.94 -5.56 -1.61
C ALA A 172 16.91 -6.76 -1.67
N ASN A 173 17.31 -7.19 -2.86
CA ASN A 173 18.24 -8.31 -3.05
C ASN A 173 19.65 -7.86 -3.47
N SER A 174 19.77 -6.85 -4.33
CA SER A 174 21.07 -6.38 -4.85
C SER A 174 21.61 -5.15 -4.13
N GLY A 175 20.75 -4.35 -3.49
CA GLY A 175 21.13 -3.08 -2.90
C GLY A 175 21.34 -1.94 -3.89
N VAL A 176 20.99 -2.14 -5.16
CA VAL A 176 21.04 -1.10 -6.19
C VAL A 176 19.92 -0.08 -5.95
N VAL A 177 20.22 1.21 -6.06
CA VAL A 177 19.22 2.28 -6.00
C VAL A 177 18.39 2.25 -7.30
N ILE A 178 17.08 2.08 -7.15
CA ILE A 178 16.12 2.03 -8.25
C ILE A 178 15.70 3.45 -8.65
N THR A 179 15.29 4.25 -7.66
CA THR A 179 14.85 5.62 -7.88
C THR A 179 14.92 6.43 -6.59
N ARG A 180 14.85 7.75 -6.73
CA ARG A 180 14.72 8.72 -5.64
C ARG A 180 13.54 9.62 -5.94
N ILE A 181 12.76 9.91 -4.92
CA ILE A 181 11.57 10.75 -5.02
C ILE A 181 11.66 11.80 -3.92
N GLU A 182 11.49 13.07 -4.28
CA GLU A 182 11.38 14.13 -3.29
C GLU A 182 10.10 13.94 -2.48
N GLY A 183 10.24 13.96 -1.16
CA GLY A 183 9.10 14.04 -0.27
C GLY A 183 8.64 15.48 -0.25
N SER A 184 7.47 15.75 -0.85
CA SER A 184 6.83 17.06 -0.65
C SER A 184 6.63 17.29 0.86
N PRO A 185 7.03 18.45 1.41
CA PRO A 185 6.69 18.80 2.79
C PRO A 185 5.17 18.73 2.89
N SER A 186 4.68 17.89 3.80
CA SER A 186 3.32 17.36 3.81
C SER A 186 2.24 18.41 3.55
N LYS A 187 1.71 18.42 2.33
CA LYS A 187 0.27 18.55 2.10
C LYS A 187 -0.17 17.21 1.52
N ARG A 188 -1.07 16.52 2.23
CA ARG A 188 -1.89 15.47 1.62
C ARG A 188 -2.59 16.11 0.43
N LEU A 189 -2.12 15.84 -0.78
CA LEU A 189 -2.64 16.42 -2.01
C LEU A 189 -3.73 15.57 -2.66
N PHE A 190 -4.42 14.71 -1.88
CA PHE A 190 -5.49 13.85 -2.41
C PHE A 190 -6.70 13.76 -1.48
N ASP A 191 -6.91 14.76 -0.62
CA ASP A 191 -8.15 14.95 0.13
C ASP A 191 -8.90 16.15 -0.48
N GLU A 192 -9.52 15.95 -1.66
CA GLU A 192 -10.71 16.70 -2.09
C GLU A 192 -11.87 15.70 -2.22
#